data_AF-A0A4Q1RHH9-F1
#
_entry.id   AF-A0A4Q1RHH9-F1
#
_cell.length_a   1.000
_cell.length_b   1.000
_cell.length_c   1.000
_cell.angle_alpha   90.00
_cell.angle_beta   90.00
_cell.angle_gamma   90.00
#
_symmetry.space_group_name_H-M   'P 1'
#
loop_
_entity.id
_entity.type
_entity.pdbx_description
1 polymer ?
#
loop_
_entity_poly.entity_id
_entity_poly.type
_entity_poly.pdbx_seq_one_letter_code
_entity_poly.pdbx_strand_id
1 'polypeptide(L)' 'MDQKGIDRINELARKAKTQELTPEEKKEQHKLRKEFIASVRMNLRSQLDNINIQEKDGSITNLGEKYGNKESH' A
#
# COMPACT_ATOMS: atom_id res chain seq x y z
N MET A 1 1.89 -0.77 -9.78
CA MET A 1 2.88 -1.86 -9.60
C MET A 1 2.50 -2.98 -10.54
N ASP A 2 3.45 -3.54 -11.27
CA ASP A 2 3.22 -4.69 -12.16
C ASP A 2 3.55 -6.02 -11.45
N GLN A 3 3.12 -7.14 -12.04
CA GLN A 3 3.37 -8.47 -11.49
C GLN A 3 4.87 -8.76 -11.39
N LYS A 4 5.65 -8.35 -12.38
CA LYS A 4 7.10 -8.55 -12.41
C LYS A 4 7.80 -7.88 -11.21
N GLY A 5 7.39 -6.66 -10.86
CA GLY A 5 7.94 -5.97 -9.70
C GLY A 5 7.56 -6.65 -8.38
N ILE A 6 6.37 -7.25 -8.27
CA ILE A 6 5.94 -8.03 -7.10
C ILE A 6 6.77 -9.32 -6.98
N ASP A 7 6.96 -10.03 -8.09
CA ASP A 7 7.76 -11.25 -8.13
C ASP A 7 9.21 -10.97 -7.71
N ARG A 8 9.75 -9.83 -8.17
CA ARG A 8 11.08 -9.37 -7.77
C ARG A 8 11.19 -9.03 -6.29
N ILE A 9 10.18 -8.41 -5.68
CA ILE A 9 10.13 -8.21 -4.22
C ILE A 9 10.19 -9.55 -3.50
N ASN A 10 9.46 -10.56 -3.97
CA ASN A 10 9.41 -11.89 -3.37
C ASN A 10 10.73 -12.66 -3.54
N GLU A 11 11.41 -12.53 -4.68
CA GLU A 11 12.76 -13.04 -4.91
C GLU A 11 13.75 -12.43 -3.93
N LEU A 12 13.82 -11.10 -3.84
CA LEU A 12 14.72 -10.39 -2.92
C LEU A 12 14.40 -10.72 -1.46
N ALA A 13 13.12 -10.89 -1.10
CA ALA A 13 12.71 -11.29 0.23
C ALA A 13 13.13 -12.74 0.56
N ARG A 14 13.04 -13.67 -0.39
CA ARG A 14 13.54 -15.04 -0.22
C ARG A 14 15.06 -15.06 -0.09
N LYS A 15 15.76 -14.28 -0.92
CA LYS A 15 17.21 -14.12 -0.87
C LYS A 15 17.66 -13.56 0.49
N ALA A 16 17.01 -12.51 0.99
CA ALA A 16 17.30 -11.91 2.30
C ALA A 16 17.14 -12.87 3.50
N LYS A 17 16.31 -13.91 3.37
CA LYS A 17 16.13 -14.93 4.41
C LYS A 17 17.28 -15.93 4.48
N THR A 18 17.93 -16.20 3.35
CA THR A 18 19.00 -17.20 3.25
C THR A 18 20.39 -16.59 3.24
N GLN A 19 20.52 -15.36 2.74
CA GLN A 19 21.79 -14.63 2.63
C GLN A 19 21.56 -13.12 2.76
N GLU A 20 22.62 -12.40 3.11
CA GLU A 20 22.53 -10.94 3.16
C GLU A 20 22.42 -10.36 1.74
N LEU A 21 21.49 -9.42 1.55
CA LEU A 21 21.36 -8.68 0.28
C LEU A 21 22.52 -7.71 0.10
N THR A 22 22.98 -7.57 -1.14
CA THR A 22 23.97 -6.53 -1.46
C THR A 22 23.37 -5.13 -1.26
N PRO A 23 24.19 -4.08 -1.11
CA PRO A 23 23.69 -2.71 -0.98
C PRO A 23 22.79 -2.28 -2.16
N GLU A 24 23.07 -2.77 -3.37
CA GLU A 24 22.27 -2.51 -4.56
C GLU A 24 20.91 -3.20 -4.50
N GLU A 25 20.89 -4.48 -4.09
CA GLU A 25 19.65 -5.23 -3.90
C GLU A 25 18.78 -4.67 -2.80
N LYS A 26 19.37 -4.18 -1.70
CA LYS A 26 18.64 -3.48 -0.63
C LYS A 26 17.97 -2.20 -1.16
N LYS A 27 18.68 -1.43 -2.00
CA LYS A 27 18.12 -0.22 -2.64
C LYS A 27 16.99 -0.56 -3.62
N GLU A 28 17.18 -1.59 -4.44
CA GLU A 28 16.16 -2.10 -5.37
C GLU A 28 14.90 -2.54 -4.60
N GLN A 29 15.09 -3.38 -3.58
CA GLN A 29 14.00 -3.87 -2.73
C GLN A 29 13.25 -2.71 -2.07
N HIS A 30 13.97 -1.71 -1.55
CA HIS A 30 13.35 -0.56 -0.91
C HIS A 30 12.50 0.26 -1.89
N LYS A 31 13.03 0.52 -3.09
CA LYS A 31 12.30 1.22 -4.16
C LYS A 31 11.02 0.48 -4.54
N LEU A 32 11.12 -0.82 -4.84
CA LEU A 32 9.99 -1.65 -5.22
C LEU A 32 8.93 -1.72 -4.12
N ARG A 33 9.35 -1.88 -2.85
CA ARG A 33 8.40 -1.90 -1.72
C ARG A 33 7.69 -0.56 -1.54
N LYS A 34 8.37 0.57 -1.76
CA LYS A 34 7.76 1.90 -1.70
C LYS A 34 6.67 2.07 -2.77
N GLU A 35 6.96 1.66 -4.00
CA GLU A 35 6.00 1.69 -5.11
C GLU A 35 4.80 0.77 -4.87
N PHE A 36 5.04 -0.45 -4.37
CA PHE A 36 3.99 -1.39 -4.00
C PHE A 36 3.07 -0.79 -2.92
N ILE A 37 3.64 -0.29 -1.82
CA ILE A 37 2.88 0.32 -0.73
C ILE A 37 2.05 1.52 -1.22
N ALA A 38 2.62 2.36 -2.09
CA ALA A 38 1.88 3.48 -2.67
C ALA A 38 0.66 2.99 -3.48
N SER A 39 0.82 1.96 -4.30
CA SER A 39 -0.29 1.39 -5.07
C SER A 39 -1.38 0.76 -4.17
N VAL A 40 -0.97 0.05 -3.12
CA VAL A 40 -1.90 -0.55 -2.14
C VAL A 40 -2.67 0.54 -1.39
N ARG A 41 -1.98 1.60 -0.93
CA ARG A 41 -2.64 2.73 -0.25
C ARG A 41 -3.65 3.43 -1.14
N MET A 42 -3.31 3.66 -2.41
CA MET A 42 -4.22 4.28 -3.37
C MET A 42 -5.46 3.42 -3.59
N ASN A 43 -5.28 2.11 -3.78
CA ASN A 43 -6.40 1.19 -3.96
C ASN A 43 -7.28 1.13 -2.70
N LEU A 44 -6.69 1.04 -1.51
CA LEU A 44 -7.43 1.05 -0.25
C LEU A 44 -8.21 2.35 -0.06
N ARG A 45 -7.61 3.50 -0.37
CA ARG A 45 -8.31 4.79 -0.29
C ARG A 45 -9.54 4.80 -1.19
N SER A 46 -9.39 4.38 -2.44
CA SER A 46 -10.52 4.28 -3.37
C SER A 46 -11.62 3.34 -2.87
N GLN A 47 -11.28 2.24 -2.20
CA GLN A 47 -12.30 1.38 -1.57
C GLN A 47 -13.02 2.10 -0.42
N LEU A 48 -12.28 2.77 0.46
CA LEU A 48 -12.85 3.52 1.59
C LEU A 48 -13.75 4.67 1.13
N ASP A 49 -13.38 5.37 0.07
CA ASP A 49 -14.17 6.45 -0.55
C ASP A 49 -15.57 5.97 -0.97
N ASN A 50 -15.73 4.67 -1.25
CA ASN A 50 -17.00 4.07 -1.66
C ASN A 50 -17.75 3.37 -0.51
N ILE A 51 -17.21 3.35 0.72
CA ILE A 51 -17.86 2.71 1.87
C ILE A 51 -18.52 3.78 2.74
N ASN A 52 -19.83 3.61 2.94
CA ASN A 52 -20.63 4.39 3.87
C ASN A 52 -21.05 3.51 5.04
N ILE A 53 -20.82 3.97 6.27
CA ILE A 53 -21.30 3.33 7.50
C ILE A 53 -22.50 4.10 8.02
N GLN A 54 -23.60 3.39 8.27
CA GLN A 54 -24.70 3.93 9.06
C GLN A 54 -24.39 3.71 10.55
N GLU A 55 -24.24 4.81 11.28
CA GLU A 55 -23.95 4.79 12.70
C GLU A 55 -25.22 4.50 13.51
N LYS A 56 -25.06 4.19 14.81
CA LYS A 56 -26.18 3.83 15.69
C LYS A 56 -27.23 4.94 15.85
N ASP A 57 -26.83 6.18 15.64
CA ASP A 57 -27.70 7.37 15.70
C ASP A 57 -28.43 7.65 14.37
N GLY A 58 -28.21 6.82 13.35
CA GLY A 58 -28.81 6.96 12.03
C GLY A 58 -28.03 7.88 11.07
N SER A 59 -26.95 8.51 11.51
CA SER A 59 -26.07 9.29 10.63
C SER A 59 -25.28 8.39 9.68
N ILE A 60 -24.87 8.94 8.54
CA ILE A 60 -24.05 8.24 7.54
C ILE A 60 -22.66 8.84 7.53
N THR A 61 -21.65 7.99 7.76
CA THR A 61 -20.23 8.35 7.71
C THR A 61 -19.57 7.70 6.50
N ASN A 62 -19.05 8.50 5.58
CA ASN A 62 -18.18 8.00 4.52
C ASN A 62 -16.76 7.75 5.06
N LEU A 63 -16.23 6.54 4.85
CA LEU A 63 -14.92 6.17 5.41
C LEU A 63 -13.75 6.85 4.70
N GLY A 64 -13.88 7.11 3.40
CA GLY A 64 -12.91 7.89 2.65
C GLY A 64 -12.80 9.32 3.14
N GLU A 65 -13.92 9.98 3.44
CA GLU A 65 -13.91 11.34 3.99
C GLU A 65 -13.41 11.41 5.44
N LYS A 66 -13.70 10.38 6.24
CA LYS A 66 -13.30 10.32 7.66
C LYS A 66 -11.81 10.01 7.84
N TYR A 67 -11.25 9.13 7.01
CA TYR A 67 -9.85 8.68 7.14
C TYR A 67 -8.94 9.14 6.00
N GLY A 68 -9.50 9.69 4.93
CA GLY A 68 -8.74 10.34 3.88
C GLY A 68 -8.22 11.68 4.37
N ASN A 69 -6.89 11.84 4.40
CA ASN A 69 -6.25 13.13 4.65
C ASN A 69 -6.91 14.22 3.77
N LYS A 70 -7.47 15.24 4.43
CA LYS A 70 -8.10 16.43 3.81
C LYS A 70 -7.08 17.46 3.30
N GLU A 71 -5.79 17.27 3.56
CA GLU A 71 -4.72 18.22 3.21
C GLU A 71 -4.05 17.95 1.85
N SER A 72 -4.70 17.24 0.94
CA SER A 72 -4.13 16.96 -0.39
C SER A 72 -5.20 17.09 -1.47
N HIS A 73 -5.73 18.30 -1.62
CA HIS A 73 -6.40 18.77 -2.83
C HIS A 73 -5.72 20.04 -3.30
#